data_AF-A0A8J3ADZ0-F1
#
_entry.id   AF-A0A8J3ADZ0-F1
#
_cell.length_a   1.000
_cell.length_b   1.000
_cell.length_c   1.000
_cell.angle_alpha   90.00
_cell.angle_beta   90.00
_cell.angle_gamma   90.00
#
_symmetry.space_group_name_H-M   'P 1'
#
loop_
_entity.id
_entity.type
_entity.pdbx_description
1 polymer ?
#
loop_
_entity_poly.entity_id
_entity_poly.type
_entity_poly.pdbx_seq_one_letter_code
_entity_poly.pdbx_strand_id
1 'polypeptide(L)' 'MLNTDENSPESKQDDPWEVTSLKMRRSTKRAIKVYAAEHDETMQNILEQALTNLLTEKNRKYMQE' A
#
# COMPACT_ATOMS: atom_id res chain seq x y z
N MET A 1 -9.94 41.12 19.62
CA MET A 1 -9.33 40.82 18.30
C MET A 1 -7.86 40.58 18.56
N LEU A 2 -7.21 39.44 18.33
CA LEU A 2 -7.55 38.17 17.68
C LEU A 2 -7.04 37.01 18.58
N ASN A 3 -7.69 35.87 18.48
CA ASN A 3 -7.48 34.70 19.33
C ASN A 3 -6.15 33.98 19.04
N THR A 4 -5.53 33.50 20.11
CA THR A 4 -4.42 32.57 20.14
C THR A 4 -4.97 31.17 19.91
N ASP A 5 -4.87 30.62 18.69
CA ASP A 5 -5.16 29.20 18.43
C ASP A 5 -4.50 28.80 17.11
N GLU A 6 -3.22 28.43 17.14
CA GLU A 6 -2.63 27.54 16.12
C GLU A 6 -1.63 26.60 16.79
N ASN A 7 -2.12 25.80 17.75
CA ASN A 7 -1.56 24.47 17.97
C ASN A 7 -2.28 23.53 16.99
N SER A 8 -1.95 23.65 15.70
CA SER A 8 -2.35 22.65 14.72
C SER A 8 -1.55 21.40 15.02
N PRO A 9 -2.16 20.28 15.44
CA PRO A 9 -1.46 19.02 15.43
C PRO A 9 -1.06 18.80 13.98
N GLU A 10 0.23 18.71 13.69
CA GLU A 10 0.73 18.25 12.41
C GLU A 10 -0.08 17.01 12.06
N SER A 11 -1.02 17.19 11.14
CA SER A 11 -1.74 16.10 10.52
C SER A 11 -0.65 15.17 10.04
N LYS A 12 -0.58 13.96 10.61
CA LYS A 12 0.11 12.84 9.97
C LYS A 12 -0.37 12.87 8.54
N GLN A 13 0.46 13.38 7.63
CA GLN A 13 0.12 13.43 6.23
C GLN A 13 -0.12 11.99 5.84
N ASP A 14 -1.37 11.65 5.54
CA ASP A 14 -1.71 10.36 4.97
C ASP A 14 -0.80 10.16 3.76
N ASP A 15 -0.05 9.05 3.75
CA ASP A 15 0.84 8.69 2.66
C ASP A 15 0.01 8.64 1.36
N PRO A 16 0.21 9.59 0.43
CA PRO A 16 -0.72 9.78 -0.67
C PRO A 16 -0.54 8.68 -1.71
N TRP A 17 -1.65 8.24 -2.29
CA TRP A 17 -1.61 7.28 -3.39
C TRP A 17 -0.90 7.84 -4.61
N GLU A 18 0.14 7.15 -5.07
CA GLU A 18 0.77 7.40 -6.36
C GLU A 18 0.29 6.41 -7.42
N VAL A 19 -0.17 6.90 -8.56
CA VAL A 19 -0.62 6.05 -9.68
C VAL A 19 0.58 5.62 -10.51
N THR A 20 0.82 4.32 -10.57
CA THR A 20 1.87 3.73 -11.42
C THR A 20 1.31 2.67 -12.37
N SER A 21 1.95 2.51 -13.52
CA SER A 21 1.58 1.50 -14.51
C SER A 21 2.50 0.28 -14.43
N LEU A 22 1.94 -0.87 -14.05
CA LEU A 22 2.65 -2.14 -14.02
C LEU A 22 2.21 -3.05 -15.16
N LYS A 23 3.17 -3.64 -15.88
CA LYS A 23 2.92 -4.76 -16.78
C LYS A 23 2.84 -6.06 -16.00
N MET A 24 1.77 -6.83 -16.20
CA MET A 24 1.57 -8.14 -15.58
C MET A 24 1.00 -9.15 -16.56
N ARG A 25 1.25 -10.44 -16.32
CA ARG A 25 0.66 -11.51 -17.14
C ARG A 25 -0.87 -11.50 -16.99
N ARG A 26 -1.58 -11.80 -18.07
CA ARG A 26 -3.06 -11.88 -18.07
C ARG A 26 -3.59 -12.88 -17.04
N SER A 27 -2.90 -14.01 -16.88
CA SER A 27 -3.24 -15.02 -15.86
C SER A 27 -3.12 -14.46 -14.44
N THR A 28 -2.02 -13.78 -14.13
CA THR A 28 -1.81 -13.14 -12.83
C THR A 28 -2.88 -12.08 -12.53
N LYS A 29 -3.17 -11.20 -13.50
CA LYS A 29 -4.25 -10.21 -13.36
C LYS A 29 -5.60 -10.87 -13.05
N ARG A 30 -5.91 -11.98 -13.72
CA ARG A 30 -7.16 -12.74 -13.50
C ARG A 30 -7.19 -13.36 -12.11
N ALA A 31 -6.09 -13.98 -11.67
CA ALA A 31 -5.99 -14.59 -10.35
C ALA A 31 -6.23 -13.56 -9.23
N ILE A 32 -5.59 -12.39 -9.31
CA ILE A 32 -5.77 -11.31 -8.33
C ILE A 32 -7.23 -10.83 -8.28
N LYS A 33 -7.88 -10.70 -9.45
CA LYS A 33 -9.30 -10.32 -9.50
C LYS A 33 -10.23 -11.32 -8.83
N VAL A 34 -9.98 -12.62 -9.02
CA VAL A 34 -10.78 -13.67 -8.38
C VAL A 34 -10.59 -13.60 -6.86
N TYR A 35 -9.33 -13.54 -6.41
CA TYR A 35 -9.01 -13.40 -5.00
C TYR A 35 -9.66 -12.16 -4.36
N ALA A 36 -9.58 -11.01 -5.02
CA ALA A 36 -10.24 -9.78 -4.59
C ALA A 36 -11.75 -9.96 -4.37
N ALA A 37 -12.43 -10.64 -5.30
CA ALA A 37 -13.86 -10.90 -5.20
C ALA A 37 -14.21 -11.90 -4.10
N GLU A 38 -13.35 -12.90 -3.84
CA GLU A 38 -13.55 -13.91 -2.80
C GLU A 38 -13.36 -13.36 -1.38
N HIS A 39 -12.51 -12.34 -1.23
CA HIS A 39 -12.09 -11.79 0.06
C HIS A 39 -12.67 -10.41 0.39
N ASP A 40 -13.56 -9.87 -0.46
CA ASP A 40 -14.12 -8.51 -0.34
C ASP A 40 -13.03 -7.41 -0.24
N GLU A 41 -11.96 -7.60 -1.03
CA GLU A 41 -10.82 -6.69 -1.10
C GLU A 41 -10.68 -6.04 -2.48
N THR A 42 -9.90 -4.96 -2.55
CA THR A 42 -9.53 -4.36 -3.84
C THR A 42 -8.23 -4.99 -4.37
N MET A 43 -8.08 -5.02 -5.70
CA MET A 43 -6.81 -5.43 -6.32
C MET A 43 -5.62 -4.61 -5.81
N GLN A 44 -5.85 -3.33 -5.48
CA GLN A 44 -4.84 -2.42 -4.96
C GLN A 44 -4.35 -2.87 -3.59
N ASN A 45 -5.26 -3.14 -2.65
CA ASN A 45 -4.91 -3.62 -1.31
C ASN A 45 -4.12 -4.93 -1.36
N ILE A 46 -4.57 -5.87 -2.20
CA ILE A 46 -3.88 -7.16 -2.36
C ILE A 46 -2.46 -6.97 -2.88
N LEU A 47 -2.28 -6.11 -3.88
CA LEU A 47 -0.97 -5.83 -4.45
C LEU A 47 -0.05 -5.12 -3.45
N GLU A 48 -0.56 -4.12 -2.72
CA GLU A 48 0.18 -3.41 -1.68
C GLU A 48 0.63 -4.34 -0.55
N GLN A 49 -0.28 -5.18 -0.03
CA GLN A 49 0.05 -6.16 1.01
C GLN A 49 1.12 -7.16 0.52
N ALA A 50 0.96 -7.69 -0.70
CA ALA A 50 1.91 -8.65 -1.26
C ALA A 50 3.30 -8.03 -1.46
N LEU A 51 3.36 -6.78 -1.96
CA LEU A 51 4.62 -6.06 -2.15
C LEU A 51 5.27 -5.70 -0.83
N THR A 52 4.50 -5.21 0.14
CA THR A 52 4.99 -4.87 1.48
C THR A 52 5.55 -6.09 2.19
N ASN A 53 4.84 -7.23 2.13
CA ASN A 53 5.34 -8.50 2.69
C ASN A 53 6.66 -8.92 2.04
N LEU A 54 6.71 -8.90 0.70
CA LEU A 54 7.92 -9.25 -0.04
C LEU A 54 9.11 -8.33 0.34
N LEU A 55 8.90 -7.03 0.38
CA LEU A 55 9.94 -6.04 0.71
C LEU A 55 10.38 -6.17 2.17
N THR A 56 9.44 -6.42 3.08
CA THR A 56 9.74 -6.62 4.51
C THR A 56 10.57 -7.89 4.72
N GLU A 57 10.20 -8.99 4.07
CA GLU A 57 10.96 -10.24 4.12
C GLU A 57 12.38 -10.06 3.57
N LYS A 58 12.52 -9.35 2.45
CA LYS A 58 13.83 -9.06 1.85
C LYS A 58 14.68 -8.17 2.75
N ASN A 59 14.12 -7.07 3.26
CA ASN A 59 14.83 -6.16 4.15
C ASN A 59 15.27 -6.84 5.45
N ARG A 60 14.45 -7.74 6.00
CA ARG A 60 14.83 -8.54 7.17
C ARG A 60 16.02 -9.46 6.86
N LYS A 61 16.07 -10.04 5.66
CA LYS A 61 17.19 -10.90 5.24
C LYS A 61 18.51 -10.13 5.12
N TYR A 62 18.49 -8.88 4.68
CA TYR A 62 19.68 -8.03 4.58
C TYR A 62 20.19 -7.46 5.91
N MET A 63 19.40 -7.54 6.99
CA MET A 63 19.80 -7.10 8.34
C MET A 63 20.36 -8.24 9.20
N GLN A 64 20.39 -9.47 8.69
CA GLN A 64 20.85 -10.68 9.39
C GLN A 64 22.10 -11.32 8.75
N GLU A 65 22.59 -10.75 7.64
CA GLU A 65 23.85 -11.09 6.96
C GLU A 65 24.85 -9.93 7.16
#